data_AF-A0A7Y5TAP9-F1
#
_entry.id   AF-A0A7Y5TAP9-F1
#
_cell.length_a   1.000
_cell.length_b   1.000
_cell.length_c   1.000
_cell.angle_alpha   90.00
_cell.angle_beta   90.00
_cell.angle_gamma   90.00
#
_symmetry.space_group_name_H-M   'P 1'
#
loop_
_entity.id
_entity.type
_entity.pdbx_description
1 polymer ?
#
loop_
_entity_poly.entity_id
_entity_poly.type
_entity_poly.pdbx_seq_one_letter_code
_entity_poly.pdbx_strand_id
1 'polypeptide(L)'
;PVGPIDARSAARFAARVASTVTAVRAGDRAAANRPEPALRAAEPTTPASTLATLREAVEAGSSVWIGYVDNAGATVERVVDPVRVEAGWLSAYDHRTEDVRSFAVHRITGVRRLPA
;
A
#
# COMPACT_ATOMS: atom_id res chain seq x y z
N PRO A 1 -45.56 -16.91 -31.18
CA PRO A 1 -44.44 -17.87 -31.22
C PRO A 1 -43.09 -17.13 -31.24
N VAL A 2 -42.44 -17.02 -30.08
CA VAL A 2 -41.05 -16.52 -29.99
C VAL A 2 -40.16 -17.66 -30.49
N GLY A 3 -39.39 -17.43 -31.57
CA GLY A 3 -38.51 -18.44 -32.17
C GLY A 3 -37.41 -18.91 -31.19
N PRO A 4 -36.82 -20.09 -31.42
CA PRO A 4 -35.83 -20.65 -30.52
C PRO A 4 -34.63 -19.69 -30.41
N ILE A 5 -34.26 -19.33 -29.17
CA ILE A 5 -33.06 -18.54 -28.91
C ILE A 5 -31.89 -19.34 -29.49
N ASP A 6 -31.19 -18.78 -30.47
CA ASP A 6 -30.08 -19.48 -31.08
C ASP A 6 -29.01 -19.81 -30.02
N ALA A 7 -28.39 -20.98 -30.14
CA ALA A 7 -27.43 -21.48 -29.15
C ALA A 7 -26.23 -20.53 -28.93
N ARG A 8 -25.89 -19.73 -29.94
CA ARG A 8 -24.79 -18.75 -29.91
C ARG A 8 -25.17 -17.52 -29.08
N SER A 9 -26.43 -17.09 -29.11
CA SER A 9 -27.00 -15.99 -28.33
C SER A 9 -27.15 -16.40 -26.86
N ALA A 10 -27.61 -17.62 -26.59
CA ALA A 10 -27.64 -18.18 -25.23
C ALA A 10 -26.22 -18.29 -24.62
N ALA A 11 -25.24 -18.78 -25.39
CA ALA A 11 -23.85 -18.85 -24.94
C ALA A 11 -23.22 -17.47 -24.65
N ARG A 12 -23.51 -16.46 -25.48
CA ARG A 12 -23.06 -15.07 -25.25
C ARG A 12 -23.68 -14.46 -23.99
N PHE A 13 -24.96 -14.70 -23.73
CA PHE A 13 -25.62 -14.22 -22.53
C PHE A 13 -25.02 -14.88 -21.27
N ALA A 14 -24.83 -16.20 -21.30
CA ALA A 14 -24.18 -16.93 -20.21
C ALA A 14 -22.75 -16.43 -19.95
N ALA A 15 -21.96 -16.18 -21.00
CA ALA A 15 -20.61 -15.62 -20.88
C ALA A 15 -20.61 -14.21 -20.26
N ARG A 16 -21.58 -13.35 -20.63
CA ARG A 16 -21.74 -12.03 -20.01
C ARG A 16 -22.10 -12.14 -18.54
N VAL A 17 -23.09 -12.95 -18.19
CA VAL A 17 -23.49 -13.16 -16.78
C VAL A 17 -22.32 -13.70 -15.96
N ALA A 18 -21.58 -14.69 -16.47
CA ALA A 18 -20.39 -15.23 -15.81
C ALA A 18 -19.30 -14.15 -15.62
N SER A 19 -19.05 -13.32 -16.64
CA SER A 19 -18.08 -12.22 -16.53
C SER A 19 -18.50 -11.16 -15.50
N THR A 20 -19.80 -10.84 -15.43
CA THR A 20 -20.35 -9.90 -14.46
C THR A 20 -20.24 -10.47 -13.04
N VAL A 21 -20.58 -11.74 -12.83
CA VAL A 21 -20.44 -12.40 -11.52
C VAL A 21 -18.97 -12.48 -11.09
N THR A 22 -18.05 -12.78 -12.00
CA THR A 22 -16.61 -12.73 -11.73
C THR A 22 -16.15 -11.34 -11.34
N ALA A 23 -16.61 -10.30 -12.05
CA ALA A 23 -16.28 -8.91 -11.74
C ALA A 23 -16.83 -8.48 -10.37
N VAL A 24 -18.07 -8.87 -10.03
CA VAL A 24 -18.67 -8.60 -8.72
C VAL A 24 -17.88 -9.31 -7.61
N ARG A 25 -17.61 -10.61 -7.75
CA ARG A 25 -16.82 -11.38 -6.76
C ARG A 25 -15.37 -10.88 -6.64
N ALA A 26 -14.80 -10.36 -7.72
CA ALA A 26 -13.49 -9.70 -7.67
C ALA A 26 -13.57 -8.38 -6.90
N GLY A 27 -14.64 -7.59 -7.11
CA GLY A 27 -14.94 -6.39 -6.34
C GLY A 27 -15.15 -6.67 -4.85
N ASP A 28 -15.92 -7.71 -4.51
CA ASP A 28 -16.18 -8.11 -3.13
C ASP A 28 -14.90 -8.58 -2.44
N ARG A 29 -14.05 -9.36 -3.12
CA ARG A 29 -12.74 -9.75 -2.59
C ARG A 29 -11.80 -8.55 -2.44
N ALA A 30 -11.83 -7.59 -3.37
CA ALA A 30 -11.05 -6.37 -3.26
C ALA A 30 -11.55 -5.44 -2.14
N ALA A 31 -12.85 -5.46 -1.84
CA ALA A 31 -13.43 -4.74 -0.72
C ALA A 31 -13.11 -5.41 0.62
N ALA A 32 -13.15 -6.75 0.69
CA ALA A 32 -12.82 -7.53 1.89
C ALA A 32 -11.34 -7.48 2.26
N ASN A 33 -10.46 -7.35 1.26
CA ASN A 33 -9.01 -7.17 1.47
C ASN A 33 -8.60 -5.70 1.42
N ARG A 34 -9.56 -4.77 1.43
CA ARG A 34 -9.25 -3.35 1.48
C ARG A 34 -8.56 -3.11 2.83
N PRO A 35 -7.34 -2.53 2.85
CA PRO A 35 -6.72 -2.12 4.10
C PRO A 35 -7.72 -1.23 4.84
N GLU A 36 -7.89 -1.50 6.14
CA GLU A 36 -8.73 -0.68 7.02
C GLU A 36 -8.48 0.82 6.74
N PRO A 37 -9.49 1.70 6.86
CA PRO A 37 -9.27 3.14 6.78
C PRO A 37 -8.16 3.61 7.74
N ALA A 38 -7.95 2.91 8.86
CA ALA A 38 -6.84 3.10 9.79
C ALA A 38 -5.45 2.67 9.24
N LEU A 39 -5.36 1.81 8.23
CA LEU A 39 -4.11 1.51 7.51
C LEU A 39 -3.76 2.57 6.47
N ARG A 40 -4.76 3.23 5.86
CA ARG A 40 -4.60 4.33 4.89
C ARG A 40 -4.46 5.70 5.55
N ALA A 41 -5.16 5.90 6.65
CA ALA A 41 -4.85 6.95 7.60
C ALA A 41 -3.60 6.51 8.34
N ALA A 42 -2.42 6.74 7.76
CA ALA A 42 -1.34 7.13 8.64
C ALA A 42 -1.92 8.21 9.56
N GLU A 43 -1.86 7.99 10.88
CA GLU A 43 -2.22 9.03 11.83
C GLU A 43 -1.54 10.33 11.38
N PRO A 44 -2.13 11.52 11.61
CA PRO A 44 -1.45 12.78 11.34
C PRO A 44 -0.10 12.79 12.05
N THR A 45 0.96 12.37 11.36
CA THR A 45 2.26 12.21 11.98
C THR A 45 2.92 13.55 11.94
N THR A 46 2.98 14.21 13.10
CA THR A 46 3.89 15.33 13.28
C THR A 46 5.31 14.87 12.96
N PRO A 47 6.20 15.73 12.45
CA PRO A 47 7.60 15.36 12.23
C PRO A 47 8.27 14.77 13.48
N ALA A 48 7.86 15.22 14.67
CA ALA A 48 8.34 14.70 15.95
C ALA A 48 7.91 13.24 16.20
N SER A 49 6.65 12.89 15.97
CA SER A 49 6.17 11.51 16.13
C SER A 49 6.76 10.58 15.07
N THR A 50 6.91 11.04 13.82
CA THR A 50 7.63 10.28 12.79
C THR A 50 9.06 9.96 13.21
N LEU A 51 9.81 10.96 13.69
CA LEU A 51 11.19 10.77 14.16
C LEU A 51 11.27 9.80 15.34
N ALA A 52 10.32 9.88 16.28
CA ALA A 52 10.26 8.96 17.41
C ALA A 52 10.06 7.51 16.96
N THR A 53 9.07 7.25 16.10
CA THR A 53 8.81 5.90 15.58
C THR A 53 9.98 5.35 14.77
N LEU A 54 10.64 6.18 13.95
CA LEU A 54 11.80 5.74 13.19
C LEU A 54 13.00 5.42 14.09
N ARG A 55 13.24 6.20 15.16
CA ARG A 55 14.31 5.91 16.13
C ARG A 55 14.05 4.60 16.88
N GLU A 56 12.82 4.40 17.36
CA GLU A 56 12.41 3.14 17.98
C GLU A 56 12.62 1.94 17.04
N ALA A 57 12.31 2.09 15.75
CA ALA A 57 12.50 1.04 14.77
C ALA A 57 13.97 0.73 14.47
N VAL A 58 14.84 1.76 14.43
CA VAL A 58 16.30 1.59 14.34
C VAL A 58 16.82 0.82 15.56
N GLU A 59 16.40 1.22 16.77
CA GLU A 59 16.81 0.57 18.02
C GLU A 59 16.34 -0.88 18.10
N ALA A 60 15.12 -1.16 17.64
CA ALA A 60 14.53 -2.49 17.65
C ALA A 60 14.95 -3.36 16.45
N GLY A 61 15.69 -2.82 15.47
CA GLY A 61 16.03 -3.51 14.22
C GLY A 61 14.79 -3.97 13.45
N SER A 62 13.67 -3.25 13.55
CA SER A 62 12.38 -3.65 12.98
C SER A 62 12.12 -2.95 11.65
N SER A 63 11.64 -3.70 10.66
CA SER A 63 11.20 -3.11 9.39
C SER A 63 10.01 -2.17 9.60
N VAL A 64 9.94 -1.12 8.78
CA VAL A 64 8.85 -0.15 8.80
C VAL A 64 8.22 0.00 7.43
N TRP A 65 6.91 0.21 7.42
CA TRP A 65 6.22 0.79 6.27
C TRP A 65 6.27 2.31 6.38
N ILE A 66 6.57 2.99 5.28
CA ILE A 66 6.47 4.43 5.14
C ILE A 66 5.61 4.81 3.93
N GLY A 67 4.77 5.83 4.10
CA GLY A 67 4.27 6.63 3.00
C GLY A 67 5.25 7.76 2.71
N TYR A 68 5.65 7.94 1.46
CA TYR A 68 6.67 8.92 1.06
C TYR A 68 6.20 9.69 -0.17
N VAL A 69 6.32 11.02 -0.15
CA VAL A 69 6.04 11.85 -1.32
C VAL A 69 7.32 12.04 -2.12
N ASP A 70 7.33 11.56 -3.36
CA ASP A 70 8.46 11.68 -4.28
C ASP A 70 8.58 13.08 -4.90
N ASN A 71 9.62 13.29 -5.73
CA ASN A 71 9.90 14.59 -6.34
C ASN A 71 8.83 15.08 -7.31
N ALA A 72 8.01 14.18 -7.84
CA ALA A 72 6.87 14.52 -8.68
C ALA A 72 5.61 14.84 -7.86
N GLY A 73 5.69 14.78 -6.53
CA GLY A 73 4.55 14.97 -5.64
C GLY A 73 3.66 13.72 -5.52
N ALA A 74 4.06 12.59 -6.09
CA ALA A 74 3.31 11.35 -5.98
C ALA A 74 3.62 10.67 -4.64
N THR A 75 2.56 10.27 -3.93
CA THR A 75 2.70 9.45 -2.73
C THR A 75 2.95 8.01 -3.13
N VAL A 76 4.04 7.45 -2.62
CA VAL A 76 4.45 6.07 -2.84
C VAL A 76 4.69 5.39 -1.49
N GLU A 77 4.44 4.09 -1.44
CA GLU A 77 4.67 3.30 -0.24
C GLU A 77 6.00 2.55 -0.33
N ARG A 78 6.69 2.39 0.80
CA ARG A 78 7.93 1.61 0.91
C ARG A 78 7.92 0.79 2.18
N VAL A 79 8.45 -0.43 2.09
CA VAL A 79 8.90 -1.19 3.26
C VAL A 79 10.41 -1.03 3.30
N VAL A 80 10.94 -0.57 4.43
CA VAL A 80 12.37 -0.31 4.59
C VAL A 80 12.86 -0.86 5.92
N ASP A 81 14.15 -1.22 5.97
CA ASP A 81 14.84 -1.55 7.22
C ASP A 81 15.62 -0.31 7.67
N PRO A 82 15.18 0.39 8.74
CA PRO A 82 15.83 1.60 9.22
C PRO A 82 17.25 1.32 9.71
N VAL A 83 18.22 2.08 9.22
CA VAL A 83 19.63 1.98 9.64
C VAL A 83 20.00 3.11 10.59
N ARG A 84 19.60 4.35 10.26
CA ARG A 84 19.92 5.54 11.07
C ARG A 84 18.96 6.68 10.77
N VAL A 85 18.68 7.50 11.79
CA VAL A 85 17.97 8.77 11.65
C VAL A 85 18.83 9.92 12.16
N GLU A 86 19.18 10.86 11.29
CA GLU A 86 20.02 12.01 11.62
C GLU A 86 19.69 13.22 10.75
N ALA A 87 19.82 14.44 11.30
CA ALA A 87 19.60 15.70 10.56
C ALA A 87 18.27 15.79 9.76
N GLY A 88 17.22 15.07 10.19
CA GLY A 88 15.94 15.03 9.47
C GLY A 88 15.92 14.07 8.26
N TRP A 89 16.86 13.15 8.18
CA TRP A 89 16.98 12.11 7.16
C TRP A 89 16.96 10.72 7.79
N LEU A 90 16.33 9.77 7.11
CA LEU A 90 16.37 8.35 7.38
C LEU A 90 17.25 7.68 6.33
N SER A 91 18.31 6.98 6.75
CA SER A 91 18.99 6.00 5.91
C SER A 91 18.38 4.63 6.19
N ALA A 92 17.96 3.93 5.14
CA ALA A 92 17.30 2.64 5.28
C ALA A 92 17.53 1.77 4.03
N TYR A 93 17.56 0.45 4.22
CA TYR A 93 17.51 -0.49 3.11
C TYR A 93 16.08 -0.53 2.55
N ASP A 94 15.90 -0.16 1.28
CA ASP A 94 14.60 -0.16 0.58
C ASP A 94 14.39 -1.50 -0.11
N HIS A 95 13.49 -2.33 0.44
CA HIS A 95 13.16 -3.66 -0.10
C HIS A 95 12.65 -3.63 -1.54
N ARG A 96 12.10 -2.50 -2.00
CA ARG A 96 11.60 -2.38 -3.38
C ARG A 96 12.73 -2.21 -4.38
N THR A 97 13.83 -1.54 -4.00
CA THR A 97 14.98 -1.31 -4.89
C THR A 97 16.17 -2.19 -4.55
N GLU A 98 16.10 -2.94 -3.46
CA GLU A 98 17.18 -3.77 -2.91
C GLU A 98 18.47 -2.97 -2.66
N ASP A 99 18.33 -1.71 -2.19
CA ASP A 99 19.45 -0.79 -2.03
C ASP A 99 19.26 0.13 -0.81
N VAL A 100 20.37 0.64 -0.26
CA VAL A 100 20.34 1.61 0.85
C VAL A 100 20.07 3.00 0.30
N ARG A 101 18.99 3.63 0.79
CA ARG A 101 18.55 4.95 0.32
C ARG A 101 18.28 5.90 1.48
N SER A 102 18.38 7.19 1.16
CA SER A 102 18.07 8.28 2.07
C SER A 102 16.68 8.84 1.81
N PHE A 103 15.88 8.95 2.86
CA PHE A 103 14.52 9.49 2.85
C PHE A 103 14.44 10.73 3.74
N ALA A 104 14.03 11.86 3.17
CA ALA A 104 13.79 13.07 3.94
C ALA A 104 12.55 12.92 4.83
N VAL A 105 12.68 13.12 6.14
CA VAL A 105 11.60 12.87 7.11
C VAL A 105 10.40 13.77 6.90
N HIS A 106 10.59 15.02 6.48
CA HIS A 106 9.48 15.94 6.18
C HIS A 106 8.62 15.51 4.98
N ARG A 107 9.05 14.50 4.22
CA ARG A 107 8.32 13.92 3.07
C ARG A 107 7.69 12.58 3.40
N ILE A 108 7.91 12.08 4.62
CA ILE A 108 7.22 10.90 5.13
C ILE A 108 5.83 11.35 5.57
N THR A 109 4.82 10.86 4.88
CA THR A 109 3.40 11.15 5.15
C THR A 109 2.78 10.16 6.13
N GLY A 110 3.52 9.12 6.50
CA GLY A 110 3.10 8.12 7.46
C GLY A 110 4.20 7.11 7.74
N VAL A 111 4.23 6.58 8.96
CA VAL A 111 5.17 5.53 9.37
C VAL A 111 4.46 4.53 10.26
N ARG A 112 4.78 3.25 10.11
CA ARG A 112 4.27 2.16 10.95
C ARG A 112 5.30 1.04 11.05
N ARG A 113 5.57 0.56 12.27
CA ARG A 113 6.38 -0.64 12.48
C ARG A 113 5.64 -1.87 11.97
N LEU A 114 6.37 -2.76 11.30
CA LEU A 114 5.85 -4.06 10.89
C LEU A 114 6.11 -5.07 12.01
N PRO A 115 5.20 -6.03 12.23
CA PRO A 115 5.49 -7.16 13.10
C PRO A 115 6.66 -7.96 12.52
N ALA A 116 7.52 -8.45 13.41
CA ALA A 116 8.63 -9.36 13.08
C ALA A 116 8.12 -10.72 12.60
#